data_AF-A0A4Y2AI95-F1
#
_entry.id   AF-A0A4Y2AI95-F1
#
_cell.length_a   1.000
_cell.length_b   1.000
_cell.length_c   1.000
_cell.angle_alpha   90.00
_cell.angle_beta   90.00
_cell.angle_gamma   90.00
#
_symmetry.space_group_name_H-M   'P 1'
#
loop_
_entity.id
_entity.type
_entity.pdbx_description
1 polymer ?
#
loop_
_entity_poly.entity_id
_entity_poly.type
_entity_poly.pdbx_seq_one_letter_code
_entity_poly.pdbx_strand_id
1 'polypeptide(L)'
;MKYISLKSNIPNADYEVYTDGSRIDNETGFAVCILQNTINIENLLFRLKNFNSVFQAELAAIHRAAIWAAEKNSTINIYTDSLSSIAALECQFHIWFL
;
A
#
# COMPACT_ATOMS: atom_id res chain seq x y z
N MET A 1 -5.89 -22.10 2.85
CA MET A 1 -5.42 -20.70 2.71
C MET A 1 -3.96 -20.75 2.29
N LYS A 2 -3.62 -20.18 1.13
CA LYS A 2 -2.22 -20.05 0.69
C LYS A 2 -1.68 -18.74 1.23
N TYR A 3 -0.66 -18.82 2.07
CA TYR A 3 0.09 -17.65 2.54
C TYR A 3 1.03 -17.18 1.43
N ILE A 4 0.96 -15.90 1.10
CA ILE A 4 1.88 -15.16 0.22
C ILE A 4 2.43 -14.06 1.15
N SER A 5 3.75 -13.92 1.28
CA SER A 5 4.37 -13.21 2.42
C SER A 5 5.59 -12.39 2.02
N LEU A 6 5.41 -11.08 1.86
CA LEU A 6 6.48 -10.09 1.96
C LEU A 6 6.89 -9.99 3.44
N LYS A 7 7.93 -10.71 3.87
CA LYS A 7 8.48 -10.58 5.24
C LYS A 7 10.00 -10.42 5.27
N SER A 8 10.40 -9.22 5.67
CA SER A 8 10.84 -8.94 7.04
C SER A 8 10.51 -7.48 7.35
N ASN A 9 9.66 -7.19 8.35
CA ASN A 9 9.54 -5.83 8.84
C ASN A 9 10.94 -5.33 9.16
N ILE A 10 11.27 -4.12 8.71
CA ILE A 10 12.58 -3.56 9.02
C ILE A 10 12.52 -3.15 10.49
N PRO A 11 13.40 -3.69 11.35
CA PRO A 11 13.46 -3.23 12.73
C PRO A 11 13.84 -1.74 12.74
N ASN A 12 13.11 -0.94 13.51
CA ASN A 12 13.28 0.51 13.61
C ASN A 12 12.95 1.28 12.32
N ALA A 13 11.90 0.89 11.58
CA ALA A 13 11.35 1.78 10.56
C ALA A 13 10.92 3.12 11.18
N ASP A 14 11.10 4.22 10.45
CA ASP A 14 10.74 5.55 10.91
C ASP A 14 9.22 5.72 11.07
N TYR A 15 8.44 5.03 10.21
CA TYR A 15 6.98 5.08 10.20
C TYR A 15 6.34 3.74 9.88
N GLU A 16 5.12 3.58 10.41
CA GLU A 16 4.22 2.47 10.14
C GLU A 16 3.08 3.00 9.27
N VAL A 17 2.90 2.45 8.07
CA VAL A 17 1.97 2.98 7.07
C VAL A 17 0.91 1.95 6.74
N TYR A 18 -0.36 2.29 6.94
CA TYR A 18 -1.51 1.45 6.63
C TYR A 18 -2.17 1.96 5.35
N THR A 19 -2.50 1.06 4.45
CA THR A 19 -3.11 1.39 3.16
C THR A 19 -4.39 0.62 2.98
N ASP A 20 -5.40 1.26 2.41
CA ASP A 20 -6.68 0.65 2.07
C ASP A 20 -7.20 1.22 0.75
N GLY A 21 -7.69 0.36 -0.13
CA GLY A 21 -8.33 0.70 -1.39
C GLY A 21 -9.79 0.29 -1.34
N SER A 22 -10.71 1.25 -1.45
CA SER A 22 -12.13 0.95 -1.34
C SER A 22 -12.93 1.38 -2.56
N ARG A 23 -14.11 0.79 -2.69
CA ARG A 23 -15.10 1.17 -3.69
C ARG A 23 -16.49 1.11 -3.07
N ILE A 24 -17.26 2.18 -3.29
CA ILE A 24 -18.69 2.23 -3.00
C ILE A 24 -19.41 2.67 -4.28
N ASP A 25 -20.39 1.88 -4.72
CA ASP A 25 -21.06 2.07 -6.01
C ASP A 25 -20.07 2.23 -7.19
N ASN A 26 -20.08 3.40 -7.82
CA ASN A 26 -19.19 3.78 -8.92
C ASN A 26 -18.05 4.71 -8.46
N GLU A 27 -17.84 4.84 -7.17
CA GLU A 27 -16.79 5.68 -6.59
C GLU A 27 -15.67 4.79 -6.06
N THR A 28 -14.47 4.98 -6.58
CA THR A 28 -13.29 4.23 -6.14
C THR A 28 -12.29 5.21 -5.56
N GLY A 29 -11.65 4.84 -4.47
CA GLY A 29 -10.67 5.68 -3.80
C GLY A 29 -9.72 4.85 -2.96
N PHE A 30 -8.67 5.49 -2.48
CA PHE A 30 -7.74 4.85 -1.58
C PHE A 30 -7.28 5.81 -0.49
N ALA A 31 -6.83 5.24 0.61
CA ALA A 31 -6.31 5.95 1.76
C ALA A 31 -4.93 5.40 2.15
N VAL A 32 -4.10 6.30 2.69
CA VAL A 32 -2.82 5.99 3.31
C VAL A 32 -2.79 6.66 4.67
N CYS A 33 -2.55 5.89 5.72
CA CYS A 33 -2.53 6.32 7.11
C CYS A 33 -1.12 6.12 7.66
N ILE A 34 -0.46 7.21 8.07
CA ILE A 34 0.94 7.21 8.47
C ILE A 34 1.02 7.40 9.98
N LEU A 35 1.66 6.46 10.66
CA LEU A 35 1.87 6.48 12.09
C LEU A 35 3.37 6.59 12.41
N GLN A 36 3.69 7.40 13.41
CA GLN A 36 4.99 7.43 14.06
C GLN A 36 4.80 7.07 15.53
N ASN A 37 5.51 6.05 16.03
CA ASN A 37 5.39 5.59 17.42
C ASN A 37 3.92 5.39 17.86
N THR A 38 3.12 4.73 17.01
CA THR A 38 1.66 4.49 17.20
C THR A 38 0.76 5.72 17.15
N ILE A 39 1.31 6.91 16.94
CA ILE A 39 0.54 8.16 16.80
C ILE A 39 0.30 8.42 15.32
N ASN A 40 -0.96 8.63 14.94
CA ASN A 40 -1.30 9.05 13.58
C ASN A 40 -0.81 10.48 13.35
N ILE A 41 0.06 10.66 12.35
CA ILE A 41 0.65 11.97 12.03
C ILE A 41 0.10 12.56 10.74
N GLU A 42 -0.34 11.71 9.80
CA GLU A 42 -0.81 12.15 8.49
C GLU A 42 -1.74 11.10 7.88
N ASN A 43 -2.79 11.57 7.22
CA ASN A 43 -3.71 10.75 6.43
C ASN A 43 -3.83 11.33 5.03
N LEU A 44 -3.66 10.50 4.02
CA LEU A 44 -3.78 10.87 2.63
C LEU A 44 -4.99 10.14 2.03
N LEU A 45 -5.93 10.89 1.45
CA LEU A 45 -7.13 10.35 0.84
C LEU A 45 -7.23 10.79 -0.61
N PHE A 46 -7.43 9.84 -1.51
CA PHE A 46 -7.49 10.10 -2.94
C PHE A 46 -8.71 9.44 -3.56
N ARG A 47 -9.38 10.19 -4.43
CA ARG A 47 -10.44 9.67 -5.28
C ARG A 47 -9.87 9.31 -6.65
N LEU A 48 -10.11 8.08 -7.09
CA LEU A 48 -9.79 7.61 -8.43
C LEU A 48 -10.96 7.82 -9.39
N LYS A 49 -10.75 7.52 -10.67
CA LYS A 49 -11.83 7.59 -11.66
C LYS A 49 -12.83 6.46 -11.41
N ASN A 50 -14.09 6.70 -11.75
CA ASN A 50 -15.19 5.78 -11.46
C ASN A 50 -15.05 4.39 -12.11
N PHE A 51 -14.20 4.24 -13.13
CA PHE A 51 -13.92 2.97 -13.79
C PHE A 51 -12.76 2.20 -13.18
N ASN A 52 -12.05 2.76 -12.19
CA ASN A 52 -10.98 2.05 -11.52
C ASN A 52 -11.53 0.88 -10.67
N SER A 53 -10.73 -0.17 -10.53
CA SER A 53 -11.06 -1.31 -9.67
C SER A 53 -10.51 -1.11 -8.26
N VAL A 54 -11.04 -1.88 -7.30
CA VAL A 54 -10.48 -1.97 -5.93
C VAL A 54 -9.00 -2.36 -5.99
N PHE A 55 -8.64 -3.36 -6.80
CA PHE A 55 -7.24 -3.78 -6.98
C PHE A 55 -6.32 -2.63 -7.43
N GLN A 56 -6.79 -1.76 -8.35
CA GLN A 56 -6.02 -0.58 -8.75
C GLN A 56 -5.92 0.46 -7.63
N ALA A 57 -6.96 0.59 -6.80
CA ALA A 57 -6.94 1.48 -5.64
C ALA A 57 -5.93 1.01 -4.59
N GLU A 58 -5.91 -0.28 -4.28
CA GLU A 58 -4.96 -0.91 -3.36
C GLU A 58 -3.50 -0.70 -3.81
N LEU A 59 -3.21 -1.01 -5.08
CA LEU A 59 -1.87 -0.77 -5.64
C LEU A 59 -1.50 0.72 -5.65
N ALA A 60 -2.45 1.62 -5.94
CA ALA A 60 -2.23 3.05 -5.89
C ALA A 60 -1.92 3.55 -4.46
N ALA A 61 -2.54 2.95 -3.45
CA ALA A 61 -2.27 3.24 -2.04
C ALA A 61 -0.84 2.88 -1.65
N ILE A 62 -0.40 1.66 -2.01
CA ILE A 62 0.97 1.19 -1.77
C ILE A 62 1.98 2.07 -2.51
N HIS A 63 1.72 2.40 -3.78
CA HIS A 63 2.56 3.28 -4.57
C HIS A 63 2.68 4.67 -3.95
N ARG A 64 1.57 5.25 -3.47
CA ARG A 64 1.58 6.55 -2.81
C ARG A 64 2.36 6.53 -1.49
N ALA A 65 2.24 5.47 -0.70
CA ALA A 65 3.04 5.27 0.51
C ALA A 65 4.55 5.24 0.19
N ALA A 66 4.96 4.54 -0.88
CA ALA A 66 6.35 4.51 -1.31
C ALA A 66 6.87 5.88 -1.77
N ILE A 67 6.07 6.64 -2.54
CA ILE A 67 6.42 8.02 -2.93
C ILE A 67 6.59 8.89 -1.69
N TRP A 68 5.65 8.81 -0.74
CA TRP A 68 5.73 9.60 0.50
C TRP A 68 7.01 9.30 1.29
N ALA A 69 7.40 8.03 1.40
CA ALA A 69 8.65 7.64 2.05
C ALA A 69 9.88 8.19 1.34
N ALA A 70 9.88 8.17 0.00
CA ALA A 70 10.97 8.74 -0.81
C ALA A 70 11.06 10.26 -0.66
N GLU A 71 9.93 10.97 -0.64
CA GLU A 71 9.86 12.42 -0.39
C GLU A 71 10.41 12.80 0.99
N LYS A 72 10.22 11.93 1.99
CA LYS A 72 10.72 12.11 3.36
C LYS A 72 12.12 11.53 3.60
N ASN A 73 12.70 10.83 2.62
CA ASN A 73 13.92 10.05 2.79
C ASN A 73 13.89 9.18 4.06
N SER A 74 12.77 8.48 4.26
CA SER A 74 12.47 7.71 5.48
C SER A 74 12.18 6.26 5.16
N THR A 75 12.46 5.39 6.11
CA THR A 75 12.12 3.97 6.06
C THR A 75 10.71 3.73 6.58
N ILE A 76 9.92 2.91 5.90
CA ILE A 76 8.55 2.61 6.30
C ILE A 76 8.23 1.12 6.24
N ASN A 77 7.36 0.66 7.12
CA ASN A 77 6.67 -0.62 6.99
C ASN A 77 5.26 -0.37 6.43
N ILE A 78 4.90 -0.99 5.30
CA ILE A 78 3.58 -0.86 4.67
C ILE A 78 2.70 -2.06 5.06
N TYR A 79 1.50 -1.78 5.54
CA TYR A 79 0.47 -2.75 5.89
C TYR A 79 -0.73 -2.59 4.97
N THR A 80 -1.07 -3.67 4.28
CA THR A 80 -2.25 -3.78 3.41
C THR A 80 -2.92 -5.13 3.68
N ASP A 81 -4.25 -5.17 3.63
CA ASP A 81 -5.02 -6.42 3.66
C ASP A 81 -5.23 -7.02 2.24
N SER A 82 -4.76 -6.32 1.22
CA SER A 82 -4.90 -6.71 -0.19
C SER A 82 -3.93 -7.84 -0.58
N LEU A 83 -4.36 -9.08 -0.36
CA LEU A 83 -3.62 -10.28 -0.81
C LEU A 83 -3.33 -10.27 -2.32
N SER A 84 -4.23 -9.72 -3.14
CA SER A 84 -4.03 -9.57 -4.58
C SER A 84 -2.89 -8.61 -4.90
N SER A 85 -2.78 -7.49 -4.17
CA SER A 85 -1.67 -6.53 -4.32
C SER A 85 -0.34 -7.12 -3.88
N ILE A 86 -0.32 -7.83 -2.75
CA ILE A 86 0.88 -8.54 -2.27
C ILE A 86 1.33 -9.56 -3.32
N ALA A 87 0.41 -10.39 -3.84
CA ALA A 87 0.72 -11.37 -4.86
C ALA A 87 1.24 -10.74 -6.16
N ALA A 88 0.69 -9.60 -6.58
CA ALA A 88 1.17 -8.88 -7.76
C ALA A 88 2.60 -8.36 -7.58
N LEU A 89 2.93 -7.82 -6.40
CA LEU A 89 4.26 -7.32 -6.08
C LEU A 89 5.29 -8.45 -5.96
N GLU A 90 4.91 -9.60 -5.39
CA GLU A 90 5.79 -10.78 -5.36
C GLU A 90 5.99 -11.40 -6.75
N CYS A 91 4.94 -11.46 -7.56
CA CYS A 91 4.99 -12.05 -8.90
C CYS A 91 5.86 -11.23 -9.86
N GLN A 92 5.99 -9.91 -9.66
CA GLN A 92 6.87 -9.03 -10.46
C GLN A 92 8.35 -9.48 -10.43
N PHE A 93 8.80 -10.18 -9.38
CA PHE A 93 10.15 -10.75 -9.31
C PHE A 93 10.33 -12.04 -10.13
N HIS A 94 9.26 -12.61 -10.70
CA HIS A 94 9.29 -13.88 -11.45
C HIS A 94 9.09 -13.73 -12.96
N ILE A 95 9.03 -12.50 -13.49
CA ILE A 95 8.76 -12.23 -14.92
C ILE A 95 10.02 -11.93 -15.76
N TRP A 96 11.23 -12.10 -15.21
CA TRP A 96 12.49 -11.93 -15.97
C TRP A 96 12.94 -13.18 -16.76
N PHE A 97 12.08 -14.17 -16.96
CA PHE A 97 12.39 -15.38 -17.76
C PHE A 97 11.23 -15.83 -18.66
N LEU A 98 10.61 -14.89 -19.39
CA LEU A 98 9.87 -15.19 -20.62
C LEU A 98 10.34 -14.28 -21.75
#